data_AF-A0A6C0FX28-F1
#
_entry.id   AF-A0A6C0FX28-F1
#
_cell.length_a   1.000
_cell.length_b   1.000
_cell.length_c   1.000
_cell.angle_alpha   90.00
_cell.angle_beta   90.00
_cell.angle_gamma   90.00
#
_symmetry.space_group_name_H-M   'P 1'
#
loop_
_entity.id
_entity.type
_entity.pdbx_description
1 polymer ?
#
loop_
_entity_poly.entity_id
_entity_poly.type
_entity_poly.pdbx_seq_one_letter_code
_entity_poly.pdbx_strand_id
1 'polypeptide(L)'
;MAEIRVRNTNERITGEANVRAFLDKQEVLYEHWDASKLPAELQDKFVLNDEEKATILATFDAEIRDLAARRGYQIWDVISLSDATPNIDELLKKFEQIHTHTEDEIRGIVSGRGIFIIKGDEDTGYFDVELEAGDVISVPENKNHFFTLMDNREIIAVRLFIEKDGWIAHNVEDPAFAK
;
A
#
# COMPACT_ATOMS: atom_id res chain seq x y z
N MET A 1 5.18 -0.96 11.53
CA MET A 1 4.87 -2.38 11.35
C MET A 1 3.38 -2.58 11.31
N ALA A 2 2.96 -3.31 10.29
CA ALA A 2 1.56 -3.49 9.97
C ALA A 2 0.78 -4.29 11.04
N GLU A 3 -0.53 -4.05 11.10
CA GLU A 3 -1.48 -4.87 11.84
C GLU A 3 -2.59 -5.36 10.90
N ILE A 4 -3.15 -6.53 11.19
CA ILE A 4 -4.22 -7.10 10.36
C ILE A 4 -5.49 -7.26 11.18
N ARG A 5 -6.63 -6.91 10.57
CA ARG A 5 -7.97 -7.21 11.11
C ARG A 5 -8.72 -8.11 10.14
N VAL A 6 -9.04 -9.33 10.54
CA VAL A 6 -9.94 -10.21 9.78
C VAL A 6 -11.38 -9.76 10.01
N ARG A 7 -12.09 -9.29 8.97
CA ARG A 7 -13.38 -8.59 9.16
C ARG A 7 -14.51 -9.53 9.61
N ASN A 8 -14.48 -10.78 9.16
CA ASN A 8 -15.50 -11.77 9.51
C ASN A 8 -15.50 -12.11 11.01
N THR A 9 -14.32 -12.14 11.64
CA THR A 9 -14.14 -12.55 13.05
C THR A 9 -13.79 -11.39 13.98
N ASN A 10 -13.40 -10.24 13.44
CA ASN A 10 -12.73 -9.14 14.15
C ASN A 10 -11.42 -9.55 14.85
N GLU A 11 -10.82 -10.67 14.46
CA GLU A 11 -9.51 -11.08 14.98
C GLU A 11 -8.43 -10.08 14.55
N ARG A 12 -7.55 -9.73 15.49
CA ARG A 12 -6.39 -8.86 15.29
C ARG A 12 -5.13 -9.71 15.26
N ILE A 13 -4.37 -9.62 14.18
CA ILE A 13 -3.07 -10.27 14.05
C ILE A 13 -2.00 -9.19 14.14
N THR A 14 -1.09 -9.35 15.09
CA THR A 14 -0.02 -8.40 15.40
C THR A 14 1.32 -9.12 15.51
N GLY A 15 2.42 -8.38 15.38
CA GLY A 15 3.77 -8.92 15.38
C GLY A 15 4.25 -9.33 13.99
N GLU A 16 5.48 -8.94 13.63
CA GLU A 16 6.04 -9.05 12.27
C GLU A 16 5.88 -10.46 11.69
N ALA A 17 6.28 -11.46 12.47
CA ALA A 17 6.27 -12.85 12.03
C ALA A 17 4.85 -13.37 11.79
N ASN A 18 3.87 -12.96 12.59
CA ASN A 18 2.48 -13.40 12.45
C ASN A 18 1.82 -12.71 11.25
N VAL A 19 2.06 -11.40 11.10
CA VAL A 19 1.57 -10.60 9.98
C VAL A 19 2.12 -11.14 8.67
N ARG A 20 3.44 -11.34 8.57
CA ARG A 20 4.08 -11.94 7.39
C ARG A 20 3.52 -13.33 7.10
N ALA A 21 3.44 -14.21 8.10
CA ALA A 21 2.92 -15.56 7.91
C ALA A 21 1.44 -15.60 7.49
N PHE A 22 0.64 -14.62 7.90
CA PHE A 22 -0.74 -14.49 7.45
C PHE A 22 -0.80 -14.01 6.00
N LEU A 23 -0.07 -12.94 5.65
CA LEU A 23 -0.08 -12.38 4.30
C LEU A 23 0.51 -13.34 3.27
N ASP A 24 1.56 -14.09 3.62
CA ASP A 24 2.14 -15.15 2.79
C ASP A 24 1.09 -16.21 2.40
N LYS A 25 0.20 -16.60 3.34
CA LYS A 25 -0.91 -17.53 3.04
C LYS A 25 -1.95 -16.95 2.09
N GLN A 26 -2.10 -15.63 2.10
CA GLN A 26 -3.01 -14.89 1.23
C GLN A 26 -2.36 -14.46 -0.10
N GLU A 27 -1.11 -14.90 -0.33
CA GLU A 27 -0.27 -14.55 -1.49
C GLU A 27 0.04 -13.05 -1.60
N VAL A 28 -0.06 -12.33 -0.48
CA VAL A 28 0.28 -10.91 -0.38
C VAL A 28 1.71 -10.82 0.15
N LEU A 29 2.61 -10.20 -0.61
CA LEU A 29 3.97 -10.00 -0.13
C LEU A 29 4.01 -8.88 0.91
N TYR A 30 4.76 -9.12 1.98
CA TYR A 30 5.00 -8.14 3.04
C TYR A 30 6.47 -8.11 3.45
N GLU A 31 7.08 -6.94 3.28
CA GLU A 31 8.47 -6.65 3.63
C GLU A 31 8.54 -5.37 4.47
N HIS A 32 9.70 -5.12 5.06
CA HIS A 32 9.92 -3.94 5.88
C HIS A 32 11.21 -3.24 5.45
N TRP A 33 11.12 -1.95 5.12
CA TRP A 33 12.25 -1.06 4.87
C TRP A 33 12.62 -0.31 6.14
N ASP A 34 13.88 0.12 6.23
CA ASP A 34 14.30 0.98 7.34
C ASP A 34 13.83 2.41 7.11
N ALA A 35 12.64 2.73 7.65
CA ALA A 35 12.05 4.07 7.57
C ALA A 35 12.92 5.15 8.24
N SER A 36 13.82 4.78 9.15
CA SER A 36 14.71 5.74 9.82
C SER A 36 15.75 6.37 8.86
N LYS A 37 15.94 5.79 7.68
CA LYS A 37 16.76 6.36 6.60
C LYS A 37 16.18 7.65 6.03
N LEU A 38 14.86 7.85 6.13
CA LEU A 38 14.21 9.05 5.61
C LEU A 38 14.69 10.28 6.41
N PRO A 39 15.19 11.35 5.75
CA PRO A 39 15.61 12.56 6.43
C PRO A 39 14.49 13.15 7.30
N ALA A 40 14.85 13.65 8.48
CA ALA A 40 13.88 14.11 9.48
C ALA A 40 12.94 15.22 8.94
N GLU A 41 13.44 16.06 8.04
CA GLU A 41 12.67 17.10 7.36
C GLU A 41 11.59 16.58 6.41
N LEU A 42 11.63 15.28 6.04
CA LEU A 42 10.67 14.62 5.16
C LEU A 42 9.74 13.65 5.88
N GLN A 43 10.01 13.29 7.15
CA GLN A 43 9.26 12.24 7.86
C GLN A 43 7.78 12.56 8.09
N ASP A 44 7.40 13.83 8.16
CA ASP A 44 6.00 14.28 8.31
C ASP A 44 5.66 15.41 7.31
N LYS A 45 6.27 15.38 6.12
CA LYS A 45 6.07 16.39 5.09
C LYS A 45 5.26 15.84 3.92
N PHE A 46 3.95 16.06 3.95
CA PHE A 46 3.03 15.52 2.94
C PHE A 46 2.83 16.41 1.70
N VAL A 47 3.32 17.64 1.71
CA VAL A 47 3.37 18.49 0.51
C VAL A 47 4.80 18.50 -0.01
N LEU A 48 5.04 17.63 -1.00
CA LEU A 48 6.37 17.39 -1.58
C LEU A 48 6.54 18.12 -2.91
N ASN A 49 7.70 18.75 -3.09
CA ASN A 49 8.19 19.16 -4.41
C ASN A 49 8.95 18.01 -5.11
N ASP A 50 9.37 18.23 -6.35
CA ASP A 50 10.03 17.19 -7.16
C ASP A 50 11.41 16.78 -6.62
N GLU A 51 12.17 17.72 -6.03
CA GLU A 51 13.48 17.44 -5.42
C GLU A 51 13.32 16.56 -4.16
N GLU A 52 12.27 16.78 -3.38
CA GLU A 52 11.96 16.00 -2.18
C GLU A 52 11.49 14.59 -2.55
N LYS A 53 10.68 14.45 -3.61
CA LYS A 53 10.35 13.13 -4.17
C LYS A 53 11.60 12.38 -4.66
N ALA A 54 12.49 13.07 -5.37
CA ALA A 54 13.75 12.48 -5.81
C ALA A 54 14.63 12.05 -4.62
N THR A 55 14.64 12.84 -3.55
CA THR A 55 15.35 12.51 -2.30
C THR A 55 14.80 11.24 -1.65
N ILE A 56 13.47 11.08 -1.60
CA ILE A 56 12.83 9.84 -1.11
C ILE A 56 13.27 8.64 -1.95
N LEU A 57 13.17 8.74 -3.28
CA LEU A 57 13.57 7.64 -4.18
C LEU A 57 15.05 7.29 -4.02
N ALA A 58 15.93 8.29 -3.90
CA ALA A 58 17.35 8.07 -3.69
C ALA A 58 17.64 7.40 -2.33
N THR A 59 16.87 7.75 -1.29
CA THR A 59 17.02 7.19 0.06
C THR A 59 16.74 5.68 0.08
N PHE A 60 15.74 5.23 -0.67
CA PHE A 60 15.31 3.83 -0.74
C PHE A 60 15.75 3.12 -2.04
N ASP A 61 16.69 3.67 -2.81
CA ASP A 61 17.07 3.16 -4.14
C ASP A 61 17.54 1.71 -4.10
N ALA A 62 18.30 1.32 -3.07
CA ALA A 62 18.77 -0.05 -2.90
C ALA A 62 17.61 -1.05 -2.73
N GLU A 63 16.67 -0.74 -1.83
CA GLU A 63 15.51 -1.57 -1.56
C GLU A 63 14.53 -1.61 -2.75
N ILE A 64 14.31 -0.47 -3.40
CA ILE A 64 13.48 -0.37 -4.62
C ILE A 64 14.07 -1.25 -5.72
N ARG A 65 15.39 -1.15 -5.97
CA ARG A 65 16.05 -1.95 -7.02
C ARG A 65 16.07 -3.44 -6.73
N ASP A 66 16.25 -3.83 -5.46
CA ASP A 66 16.18 -5.23 -5.07
C ASP A 66 14.78 -5.81 -5.34
N LEU A 67 13.73 -5.11 -4.88
CA LEU A 67 12.34 -5.52 -5.12
C LEU A 67 12.00 -5.54 -6.62
N ALA A 68 12.41 -4.51 -7.34
CA ALA A 68 12.23 -4.41 -8.79
C ALA A 68 12.92 -5.57 -9.53
N ALA A 69 14.14 -5.93 -9.15
CA ALA A 69 14.87 -7.04 -9.76
C ALA A 69 14.21 -8.40 -9.49
N ARG A 70 13.67 -8.62 -8.28
CA ARG A 70 13.00 -9.88 -7.90
C ARG A 70 11.66 -10.09 -8.59
N ARG A 71 10.97 -9.01 -8.94
CA ARG A 71 9.56 -9.04 -9.42
C ARG A 71 9.36 -8.48 -10.82
N GLY A 72 10.39 -7.92 -11.44
CA GLY A 72 10.36 -7.43 -12.82
C GLY A 72 9.86 -6.00 -13.00
N TYR A 73 9.68 -5.23 -11.93
CA TYR A 73 9.24 -3.83 -12.02
C TYR A 73 10.28 -2.96 -12.75
N GLN A 74 9.80 -2.04 -13.58
CA GLN A 74 10.63 -1.20 -14.44
C GLN A 74 10.50 0.28 -14.11
N ILE A 75 9.40 0.68 -13.47
CA ILE A 75 9.05 2.08 -13.22
C ILE A 75 8.71 2.23 -11.74
N TRP A 76 9.14 3.33 -11.14
CA TRP A 76 8.74 3.71 -9.79
C TRP A 76 8.64 5.21 -9.62
N ASP A 77 7.71 5.63 -8.76
CA ASP A 77 7.51 7.03 -8.39
C ASP A 77 7.07 7.18 -6.93
N VAL A 78 6.87 8.43 -6.51
CA VAL A 78 6.38 8.77 -5.16
C VAL A 78 5.04 9.47 -5.30
N ILE A 79 4.04 8.96 -4.57
CA ILE A 79 2.76 9.63 -4.37
C ILE A 79 2.68 10.16 -2.93
N SER A 80 2.07 11.33 -2.77
CA SER A 80 1.69 11.86 -1.47
C SER A 80 0.21 12.24 -1.49
N LEU A 81 -0.53 11.76 -0.51
CA LEU A 81 -1.93 12.11 -0.28
C LEU A 81 -2.03 12.77 1.09
N SER A 82 -2.71 13.91 1.14
CA SER A 82 -3.05 14.66 2.36
C SER A 82 -4.31 15.49 2.13
N ASP A 83 -4.81 16.17 3.16
CA ASP A 83 -5.88 17.17 3.01
C ASP A 83 -5.50 18.32 2.05
N ALA A 84 -4.21 18.54 1.79
CA ALA A 84 -3.74 19.52 0.80
C ALA A 84 -3.82 19.00 -0.64
N THR A 85 -4.06 17.70 -0.87
CA THR A 85 -4.17 17.12 -2.20
C THR A 85 -5.44 17.63 -2.90
N PRO A 86 -5.33 18.21 -4.11
CA PRO A 86 -6.50 18.65 -4.86
C PRO A 86 -7.47 17.50 -5.11
N ASN A 87 -8.76 17.75 -4.86
CA ASN A 87 -9.85 16.76 -5.03
C ASN A 87 -9.68 15.47 -4.21
N ILE A 88 -9.03 15.56 -3.03
CA ILE A 88 -8.78 14.39 -2.17
C ILE A 88 -10.03 13.56 -1.88
N ASP A 89 -11.19 14.18 -1.61
CA ASP A 89 -12.43 13.45 -1.34
C ASP A 89 -12.92 12.62 -2.53
N GLU A 90 -12.73 13.11 -3.77
CA GLU A 90 -13.09 12.39 -4.98
C GLU A 90 -12.10 11.25 -5.27
N LEU A 91 -10.82 11.48 -5.00
CA LEU A 91 -9.78 10.46 -5.13
C LEU A 91 -10.00 9.31 -4.14
N LEU A 92 -10.25 9.62 -2.86
CA LEU A 92 -10.52 8.61 -1.84
C LEU A 92 -11.78 7.82 -2.17
N LYS A 93 -12.85 8.45 -2.66
CA LYS A 93 -14.05 7.73 -3.12
C LYS A 93 -13.77 6.76 -4.26
N LYS A 94 -12.78 7.02 -5.12
CA LYS A 94 -12.36 6.08 -6.16
C LYS A 94 -11.54 4.93 -5.56
N PHE A 95 -10.61 5.23 -4.67
CA PHE A 95 -9.79 4.21 -4.01
C PHE A 95 -10.59 3.32 -3.07
N GLU A 96 -11.71 3.79 -2.53
CA GLU A 96 -12.66 3.03 -1.70
C GLU A 96 -13.61 2.13 -2.51
N GLN A 97 -13.56 2.15 -3.85
CA GLN A 97 -14.28 1.19 -4.68
C GLN A 97 -13.45 -0.08 -4.80
N ILE A 98 -14.09 -1.24 -4.67
CA ILE A 98 -13.40 -2.52 -4.90
C ILE A 98 -12.93 -2.57 -6.34
N HIS A 99 -11.66 -2.87 -6.53
CA HIS A 99 -11.04 -2.98 -7.84
C HIS A 99 -9.97 -4.06 -7.87
N THR A 100 -9.49 -4.32 -9.08
CA THR A 100 -8.35 -5.19 -9.38
C THR A 100 -7.41 -4.49 -10.36
N HIS A 101 -6.17 -4.94 -10.39
CA HIS A 101 -5.17 -4.55 -11.37
C HIS A 101 -4.71 -5.77 -12.17
N THR A 102 -4.22 -5.56 -13.39
CA THR A 102 -3.60 -6.60 -14.23
C THR A 102 -2.12 -6.79 -13.93
N GLU A 103 -1.61 -6.07 -12.93
CA GLU A 103 -0.27 -6.20 -12.37
C GLU A 103 -0.40 -6.21 -10.84
N ASP A 104 0.67 -6.61 -10.15
CA ASP A 104 0.74 -6.47 -8.70
C ASP A 104 0.66 -4.98 -8.30
N GLU A 105 -0.08 -4.66 -7.24
CA GLU A 105 -0.07 -3.33 -6.62
C GLU A 105 0.94 -3.26 -5.48
N ILE A 106 2.04 -2.54 -5.69
CA ILE A 106 3.12 -2.40 -4.71
C ILE A 106 3.14 -1.02 -4.09
N ARG A 107 3.21 -0.96 -2.76
CA ARG A 107 3.36 0.28 -2.00
C ARG A 107 4.42 0.08 -0.93
N GLY A 108 5.50 0.86 -1.01
CA GLY A 108 6.44 1.06 0.10
C GLY A 108 6.08 2.33 0.85
N ILE A 109 5.54 2.22 2.05
CA ILE A 109 5.10 3.37 2.84
C ILE A 109 6.31 4.01 3.49
N VAL A 110 6.53 5.30 3.24
CA VAL A 110 7.69 6.03 3.77
C VAL A 110 7.29 7.06 4.83
N SER A 111 6.02 7.47 4.87
CA SER A 111 5.45 8.34 5.90
C SER A 111 3.92 8.18 5.94
N GLY A 112 3.33 8.50 7.09
CA GLY A 112 1.89 8.41 7.29
C GLY A 112 1.37 6.97 7.39
N ARG A 113 0.07 6.81 7.18
CA ARG A 113 -0.65 5.54 7.43
C ARG A 113 -1.80 5.34 6.44
N GLY A 114 -2.07 4.09 6.13
CA GLY A 114 -3.16 3.70 5.23
C GLY A 114 -3.63 2.29 5.51
N ILE A 115 -4.73 1.90 4.87
CA ILE A 115 -5.33 0.59 5.03
C ILE A 115 -5.61 0.01 3.65
N PHE A 116 -5.04 -1.17 3.38
CA PHE A 116 -5.50 -2.02 2.29
C PHE A 116 -6.56 -2.97 2.80
N ILE A 117 -7.70 -3.04 2.12
CA ILE A 117 -8.73 -4.02 2.41
C ILE A 117 -8.71 -5.02 1.27
N ILE A 118 -8.34 -6.27 1.57
CA ILE A 118 -8.02 -7.29 0.57
C ILE A 118 -8.95 -8.49 0.76
N LYS A 119 -9.45 -9.04 -0.34
CA LYS A 119 -10.21 -10.30 -0.33
C LYS A 119 -9.26 -11.49 -0.16
N GLY A 120 -9.35 -12.18 0.96
CA GLY A 120 -8.64 -13.44 1.21
C GLY A 120 -9.31 -14.65 0.57
N ASP A 121 -8.91 -15.84 1.04
CA ASP A 121 -9.60 -17.10 0.78
C ASP A 121 -11.04 -17.13 1.33
N GLU A 122 -11.78 -18.19 1.01
CA GLU A 122 -13.20 -18.33 1.39
C GLU A 122 -13.41 -18.32 2.92
N ASP A 123 -12.47 -18.88 3.69
CA ASP A 123 -12.57 -18.96 5.15
C ASP A 123 -12.29 -17.60 5.81
N THR A 124 -11.31 -16.86 5.28
CA THR A 124 -10.87 -15.57 5.81
C THR A 124 -11.85 -14.45 5.46
N GLY A 125 -12.36 -14.46 4.22
CA GLY A 125 -13.10 -13.32 3.66
C GLY A 125 -12.22 -12.08 3.52
N TYR A 126 -12.80 -10.89 3.70
CA TYR A 126 -12.04 -9.65 3.66
C TYR A 126 -11.25 -9.40 4.94
N PHE A 127 -10.03 -8.88 4.80
CA PHE A 127 -9.20 -8.44 5.91
C PHE A 127 -8.59 -7.07 5.61
N ASP A 128 -8.35 -6.32 6.67
CA ASP A 128 -7.70 -5.02 6.62
C ASP A 128 -6.21 -5.22 6.94
N VAL A 129 -5.33 -4.57 6.18
CA VAL A 129 -3.89 -4.45 6.45
C VAL A 129 -3.60 -2.98 6.73
N GLU A 130 -3.45 -2.66 8.01
CA GLU A 130 -3.10 -1.34 8.50
C GLU A 130 -1.60 -1.14 8.35
N LEU A 131 -1.17 -0.20 7.50
CA LEU A 131 0.23 0.04 7.17
C LEU A 131 0.71 1.37 7.76
N GLU A 132 1.98 1.42 8.12
CA GLU A 132 2.70 2.63 8.54
C GLU A 132 4.08 2.73 7.86
N ALA A 133 4.81 3.81 8.14
CA ALA A 133 6.14 4.02 7.59
C ALA A 133 7.07 2.82 7.83
N GLY A 134 7.74 2.37 6.76
CA GLY A 134 8.57 1.17 6.73
C GLY A 134 7.88 -0.05 6.15
N ASP A 135 6.55 -0.10 6.16
CA ASP A 135 5.82 -1.25 5.63
C ASP A 135 5.80 -1.26 4.09
N VAL A 136 6.08 -2.42 3.51
CA VAL A 136 6.03 -2.66 2.07
C VAL A 136 5.05 -3.79 1.81
N ILE A 137 4.06 -3.52 0.97
CA ILE A 137 3.04 -4.49 0.57
C ILE A 137 3.05 -4.64 -0.95
N SER A 138 2.82 -5.86 -1.43
CA SER A 138 2.49 -6.13 -2.83
C SER A 138 1.25 -7.02 -2.88
N VAL A 139 0.15 -6.44 -3.36
CA VAL A 139 -1.12 -7.13 -3.57
C VAL A 139 -1.09 -7.75 -4.96
N PRO A 140 -1.34 -9.06 -5.11
CA PRO A 140 -1.19 -9.72 -6.40
C PRO A 140 -2.22 -9.23 -7.44
N GLU A 141 -1.85 -9.32 -8.71
CA GLU A 141 -2.78 -9.07 -9.82
C GLU A 141 -4.11 -9.83 -9.66
N ASN A 142 -5.20 -9.26 -10.19
CA ASN A 142 -6.54 -9.84 -10.17
C ASN A 142 -7.14 -10.11 -8.76
N LYS A 143 -6.48 -9.69 -7.68
CA LYS A 143 -6.99 -9.79 -6.31
C LYS A 143 -7.95 -8.64 -6.03
N ASN A 144 -9.19 -8.91 -5.62
CA ASN A 144 -10.13 -7.87 -5.23
C ASN A 144 -9.60 -7.14 -3.98
N HIS A 145 -9.42 -5.82 -4.10
CA HIS A 145 -9.01 -5.00 -2.97
C HIS A 145 -9.47 -3.55 -3.15
N PHE A 146 -9.29 -2.75 -2.12
CA PHE A 146 -9.40 -1.30 -2.18
C PHE A 146 -8.50 -0.67 -1.10
N PHE A 147 -8.28 0.64 -1.22
CA PHE A 147 -7.43 1.39 -0.31
C PHE A 147 -8.20 2.53 0.35
N THR A 148 -7.96 2.77 1.63
CA THR A 148 -8.43 3.97 2.31
C THR A 148 -7.34 4.52 3.24
N LEU A 149 -7.45 5.81 3.54
CA LEU A 149 -6.58 6.45 4.52
C LEU A 149 -7.11 6.21 5.93
N MET A 150 -6.22 6.24 6.90
CA MET A 150 -6.60 6.33 8.30
C MET A 150 -7.13 7.73 8.65
N ASP A 151 -7.59 7.91 9.89
CA ASP A 151 -8.17 9.17 10.39
C ASP A 151 -7.26 10.40 10.22
N ASN A 152 -5.93 10.21 10.20
CA ASN A 152 -4.98 11.29 9.96
C ASN A 152 -4.98 11.78 8.50
N ARG A 153 -5.52 10.99 7.55
CA ARG A 153 -5.58 11.28 6.09
C ARG A 153 -4.22 11.61 5.45
N GLU A 154 -3.16 11.21 6.12
CA GLU A 154 -1.73 11.39 5.85
C GLU A 154 -1.03 10.16 5.21
N ILE A 155 -0.56 10.16 3.95
CA ILE A 155 0.36 9.08 3.49
C ILE A 155 1.32 9.50 2.38
N ILE A 156 2.56 8.97 2.43
CA ILE A 156 3.53 9.01 1.35
C ILE A 156 3.94 7.57 1.02
N ALA A 157 3.83 7.20 -0.25
CA ALA A 157 4.17 5.87 -0.71
C ALA A 157 5.05 5.91 -1.97
N VAL A 158 6.06 5.05 -1.99
CA VAL A 158 6.75 4.66 -3.21
C VAL A 158 5.90 3.62 -3.92
N ARG A 159 5.65 3.84 -5.21
CA ARG A 159 4.92 2.90 -6.07
C ARG A 159 5.86 2.29 -7.08
N LEU A 160 5.68 1.01 -7.39
CA LEU A 160 6.44 0.28 -8.40
C LEU A 160 5.46 -0.33 -9.41
N PHE A 161 5.86 -0.38 -10.68
CA PHE A 161 5.04 -0.86 -11.80
C PHE A 161 5.89 -1.64 -12.81
N ILE A 162 5.29 -2.58 -13.52
CA ILE A 162 5.91 -3.25 -14.68
C ILE A 162 5.72 -2.34 -15.91
N GLU A 163 4.48 -1.94 -16.20
CA GLU A 163 4.15 -1.03 -17.30
C GLU A 163 3.58 0.31 -16.81
N LYS A 164 3.63 1.32 -17.68
CA LYS A 164 3.15 2.68 -17.36
C LYS A 164 1.67 2.71 -16.96
N ASP A 165 0.88 1.80 -17.49
CA ASP A 165 -0.57 1.72 -17.33
C ASP A 165 -1.00 0.55 -16.41
N GLY A 166 -0.04 -0.16 -15.80
CA GLY A 166 -0.30 -1.30 -14.89
C GLY A 166 -1.10 -0.95 -13.64
N TRP A 167 -1.14 0.34 -13.28
CA TRP A 167 -1.90 0.88 -12.14
C TRP A 167 -3.36 1.18 -12.47
N ILE A 168 -3.84 0.95 -13.70
CA ILE A 168 -5.24 1.20 -14.04
C ILE A 168 -6.14 0.24 -13.25
N ALA A 169 -7.08 0.81 -12.48
CA ALA A 169 -8.04 0.06 -11.68
C ALA A 169 -9.21 -0.41 -12.54
N HIS A 170 -9.58 -1.69 -12.38
CA HIS A 170 -10.79 -2.27 -12.92
C HIS A 170 -11.80 -2.47 -11.79
N ASN A 171 -12.88 -1.69 -11.80
CA ASN A 171 -13.91 -1.78 -10.76
C ASN A 171 -14.59 -3.15 -10.78
N VAL A 172 -14.78 -3.71 -9.58
CA VAL A 172 -15.45 -4.98 -9.35
C VAL A 172 -16.60 -4.76 -8.38
N GLU A 173 -17.78 -5.29 -8.73
CA GLU A 173 -18.87 -5.43 -7.77
C GLU A 173 -18.71 -6.77 -7.05
N ASP A 174 -18.48 -6.73 -5.74
CA ASP A 174 -18.40 -7.93 -4.91
C ASP A 174 -19.52 -7.90 -3.86
N PRO A 175 -20.64 -8.62 -4.09
CA PRO A 175 -21.77 -8.62 -3.16
C PRO A 175 -21.45 -9.28 -1.81
N ALA A 176 -20.32 -9.99 -1.68
CA ALA A 176 -19.87 -10.53 -0.40
C ALA A 176 -19.22 -9.47 0.50
N PHE A 177 -18.85 -8.30 -0.05
CA PHE A 177 -18.27 -7.22 0.75
C PHE A 177 -19.36 -6.44 1.49
N ALA A 178 -19.27 -6.41 2.82
CA ALA A 178 -20.05 -5.53 3.69
C ALA A 178 -19.15 -4.43 4.26
N LYS A 179 -19.49 -3.17 3.96
CA LYS A 179 -18.74 -1.98 4.41
C LYS A 179 -18.76 -1.84 5.93
#